data_AF-A0A5C6BGD8-F1
#
_entry.id   AF-A0A5C6BGD8-F1
#
_cell.length_a   1.000
_cell.length_b   1.000
_cell.length_c   1.000
_cell.angle_alpha   90.00
_cell.angle_beta   90.00
_cell.angle_gamma   90.00
#
_symmetry.space_group_name_H-M   'P 1'
#
loop_
_entity.id
_entity.type
_entity.pdbx_description
1 polymer ?
#
loop_
_entity_poly.entity_id
_entity_poly.type
_entity_poly.pdbx_seq_one_letter_code
_entity_poly.pdbx_strand_id
1 'polypeptide(L)'
;MSAAIRSSLGEQWTPVRDFPAPAPDERRLRLQTRQFPRSLRFETKPSSDQRWELRLVPKPLHEYADENAGIKYGAIFGFCQGTDTELLVLIEARDNGDKQAWQYAIAPLSDYPITADLADGSTWKSPDGTINENGKPHFWSFVEKRPKPDFEK
;
A
#
# COMPACT_ATOMS: atom_id res chain seq x y z
N MET A 1 0.77 31.43 9.07
CA MET A 1 0.22 30.15 9.57
C MET A 1 0.18 29.18 8.41
N SER A 2 1.20 28.31 8.31
CA SER A 2 1.28 27.32 7.24
C SER A 2 0.46 26.10 7.66
N ALA A 3 -0.50 25.70 6.82
CA ALA A 3 -1.29 24.50 7.05
C ALA A 3 -0.35 23.30 7.07
N ALA A 4 -0.25 22.65 8.22
CA ALA A 4 0.42 21.36 8.32
C ALA A 4 -0.30 20.39 7.39
N ILE A 5 0.37 19.97 6.33
CA ILE A 5 -0.05 18.83 5.51
C ILE A 5 0.04 17.62 6.44
N ARG A 6 -1.07 17.30 7.12
CA ARG A 6 -1.27 15.99 7.72
C ARG A 6 -1.36 15.02 6.53
N SER A 7 -0.22 14.47 6.13
CA SER A 7 -0.17 13.27 5.31
C SER A 7 -0.64 12.12 6.18
N SER A 8 -1.95 11.92 6.26
CA SER A 8 -2.52 10.76 6.92
C SER A 8 -2.38 9.56 5.99
N LEU A 9 -1.41 8.73 6.31
CA LEU A 9 -1.19 7.46 5.62
C LEU A 9 -2.43 6.58 5.75
N GLY A 10 -2.85 5.96 4.65
CA GLY A 10 -4.07 5.15 4.61
C GLY A 10 -5.38 5.95 4.46
N GLU A 11 -5.35 7.30 4.41
CA GLU A 11 -6.56 8.11 4.23
C GLU A 11 -6.74 8.67 2.82
N GLN A 12 -5.70 8.67 1.97
CA GLN A 12 -5.81 9.12 0.59
C GLN A 12 -6.32 8.00 -0.32
N TRP A 13 -7.64 7.93 -0.44
CA TRP A 13 -8.32 7.04 -1.37
C TRP A 13 -8.30 7.60 -2.79
N THR A 14 -7.76 6.82 -3.72
CA THR A 14 -7.65 7.17 -5.13
C THR A 14 -8.63 6.32 -5.94
N PRO A 15 -9.41 6.90 -6.87
CA PRO A 15 -10.24 6.11 -7.77
C PRO A 15 -9.40 5.16 -8.61
N VAL A 16 -9.84 3.90 -8.74
CA VAL A 16 -9.25 2.97 -9.70
C VAL A 16 -9.75 3.34 -11.11
N ARG A 17 -8.83 3.74 -12.00
CA ARG A 17 -9.13 4.07 -13.39
C ARG A 17 -9.03 2.85 -14.29
N ASP A 18 -9.74 2.89 -15.42
CA ASP A 18 -9.70 1.86 -16.47
C ASP A 18 -9.93 0.42 -15.96
N PHE A 19 -10.79 0.29 -14.95
CA PHE A 19 -11.13 -0.98 -14.31
C PHE A 19 -12.65 -1.20 -14.34
N PRO A 20 -13.13 -2.45 -14.50
CA PRO A 20 -14.55 -2.73 -14.53
C PRO A 20 -15.24 -2.25 -13.25
N ALA A 21 -16.48 -1.75 -13.39
CA ALA A 21 -17.30 -1.39 -12.23
C ALA A 21 -17.46 -2.59 -11.27
N PRO A 22 -17.60 -2.34 -9.94
CA PRO A 22 -17.84 -3.39 -8.96
C PRO A 22 -18.99 -4.30 -9.38
N ALA A 23 -18.71 -5.60 -9.50
CA ALA A 23 -19.71 -6.56 -9.95
C ALA A 23 -20.87 -6.66 -8.94
N PRO A 24 -22.09 -6.91 -9.41
CA PRO A 24 -23.24 -7.08 -8.52
C PRO A 24 -23.13 -8.39 -7.73
N ASP A 25 -22.55 -9.45 -8.30
CA ASP A 25 -22.37 -10.76 -7.66
C ASP A 25 -21.05 -10.86 -6.88
N GLU A 26 -21.11 -11.44 -5.68
CA GLU A 26 -19.99 -11.51 -4.75
C GLU A 26 -18.78 -12.27 -5.32
N ARG A 27 -19.01 -13.34 -6.08
CA ARG A 27 -17.92 -14.14 -6.65
C ARG A 27 -17.10 -13.33 -7.64
N ARG A 28 -17.74 -12.62 -8.59
CA ARG A 28 -17.04 -11.75 -9.53
C ARG A 28 -16.43 -10.55 -8.83
N LEU A 29 -17.10 -9.99 -7.82
CA LEU A 29 -16.58 -8.89 -7.01
C LEU A 29 -15.24 -9.27 -6.37
N ARG A 30 -15.17 -10.42 -5.70
CA ARG A 30 -13.94 -10.97 -5.11
C ARG A 30 -12.84 -11.19 -6.13
N LEU A 31 -13.18 -11.67 -7.34
CA LEU A 31 -12.21 -11.85 -8.42
C LEU A 31 -11.63 -10.51 -8.91
N GLN A 32 -12.50 -9.50 -9.11
CA GLN A 32 -12.08 -8.15 -9.48
C GLN A 32 -11.14 -7.56 -8.43
N THR A 33 -11.47 -7.66 -7.14
CA THR A 33 -10.62 -7.14 -6.07
C THR A 33 -9.22 -7.75 -6.07
N ARG A 34 -9.07 -9.01 -6.49
CA ARG A 34 -7.77 -9.66 -6.62
C ARG A 34 -7.03 -9.31 -7.92
N GLN A 35 -7.72 -8.84 -8.96
CA GLN A 35 -7.08 -8.47 -10.23
C GLN A 35 -6.31 -7.16 -10.11
N PHE A 36 -6.88 -6.16 -9.42
CA PHE A 36 -6.27 -4.83 -9.34
C PHE A 36 -4.87 -4.82 -8.70
N PRO A 37 -4.60 -5.43 -7.52
CA PRO A 37 -3.24 -5.43 -6.97
C PRO A 37 -2.20 -6.11 -7.88
N ARG A 38 -2.62 -7.02 -8.78
CA ARG A 38 -1.71 -7.66 -9.74
C ARG A 38 -1.26 -6.74 -10.86
N SER A 39 -1.98 -5.65 -11.13
CA SER A 39 -1.54 -4.63 -12.10
C SER A 39 -0.57 -3.62 -11.50
N LEU A 40 -0.41 -3.60 -10.18
CA LEU A 40 0.52 -2.70 -9.51
C LEU A 40 1.94 -3.29 -9.49
N ARG A 41 2.93 -2.41 -9.52
CA ARG A 41 4.35 -2.74 -9.36
C ARG A 41 4.95 -1.76 -8.38
N PHE A 42 5.64 -2.28 -7.39
CA PHE A 42 6.31 -1.51 -6.35
C PHE A 42 7.76 -1.94 -6.28
N GLU A 43 8.62 -0.97 -6.01
CA GLU A 43 10.02 -1.22 -5.80
C GLU A 43 10.56 -0.39 -4.64
N THR A 44 11.60 -0.89 -4.00
CA THR A 44 12.41 -0.12 -3.07
C THR A 44 13.84 0.00 -3.57
N LYS A 45 14.47 1.14 -3.29
CA LYS A 45 15.85 1.47 -3.64
C LYS A 45 16.61 1.97 -2.40
N PRO A 46 17.15 1.07 -1.58
CA PRO A 46 17.93 1.43 -0.38
C PRO A 46 19.19 2.24 -0.68
N SER A 47 19.80 1.99 -1.85
CA SER A 47 21.00 2.68 -2.33
C SER A 47 20.97 2.76 -3.87
N SER A 48 21.91 3.49 -4.47
CA SER A 48 21.97 3.64 -5.94
C SER A 48 22.09 2.32 -6.69
N ASP A 49 22.71 1.32 -6.05
CA ASP A 49 23.09 0.05 -6.67
C ASP A 49 22.15 -1.10 -6.26
N GLN A 50 21.15 -0.81 -5.42
CA GLN A 50 20.19 -1.79 -4.93
C GLN A 50 18.77 -1.43 -5.36
N ARG A 51 18.08 -2.39 -5.96
CA ARG A 51 16.68 -2.31 -6.34
C ARG A 51 16.01 -3.63 -6.02
N TRP A 52 14.93 -3.57 -5.25
CA TRP A 52 14.12 -4.75 -4.95
C TRP A 52 12.69 -4.51 -5.40
N GLU A 53 12.16 -5.41 -6.22
CA GLU A 53 10.74 -5.43 -6.58
C GLU A 53 9.95 -6.12 -5.45
N LEU A 54 8.89 -5.47 -4.98
CA LEU A 54 8.04 -6.03 -3.93
C LEU A 54 7.05 -7.03 -4.52
N ARG A 55 7.04 -8.24 -3.98
CA ARG A 55 6.17 -9.32 -4.41
C ARG A 55 4.80 -9.22 -3.75
N LEU A 56 3.74 -9.20 -4.55
CA LEU A 56 2.37 -9.34 -4.05
C LEU A 56 2.17 -10.69 -3.33
N VAL A 57 1.55 -10.65 -2.15
CA VAL A 57 0.93 -11.82 -1.51
C VAL A 57 -0.45 -12.04 -2.15
N PRO A 58 -0.68 -13.12 -2.91
CA PRO A 58 -1.88 -13.24 -3.75
C PRO A 58 -3.20 -13.39 -2.97
N LYS A 59 -3.12 -13.87 -1.73
CA LYS A 59 -4.26 -13.98 -0.82
C LYS A 59 -4.38 -12.67 -0.03
N PRO A 60 -5.57 -12.06 0.06
CA PRO A 60 -5.77 -10.92 0.95
C PRO A 60 -5.41 -11.28 2.39
N LEU A 61 -4.77 -10.36 3.09
CA LEU A 61 -4.53 -10.45 4.52
C LEU A 61 -5.84 -10.31 5.30
N HIS A 62 -6.74 -9.47 4.78
CA HIS A 62 -8.06 -9.25 5.36
C HIS A 62 -9.08 -8.90 4.26
N GLU A 63 -10.32 -9.33 4.44
CA GLU A 63 -11.46 -9.00 3.59
C GLU A 63 -12.58 -8.49 4.52
N TYR A 64 -13.30 -7.44 4.14
CA TYR A 64 -14.30 -6.80 4.99
C TYR A 64 -15.42 -6.15 4.16
N ALA A 65 -16.49 -5.75 4.84
CA ALA A 65 -17.54 -4.89 4.32
C ALA A 65 -18.04 -4.01 5.48
N ASP A 66 -18.53 -2.81 5.17
CA ASP A 66 -19.09 -1.88 6.14
C ASP A 66 -20.20 -1.07 5.47
N GLU A 67 -21.44 -1.50 5.66
CA GLU A 67 -22.62 -0.84 5.07
C GLU A 67 -22.80 0.59 5.57
N ASN A 68 -22.45 0.88 6.83
CA ASN A 68 -22.60 2.22 7.41
C ASN A 68 -21.61 3.21 6.79
N ALA A 69 -20.44 2.70 6.37
CA ALA A 69 -19.44 3.47 5.64
C ALA A 69 -19.64 3.44 4.11
N GLY A 70 -20.68 2.78 3.61
CA GLY A 70 -20.92 2.62 2.17
C GLY A 70 -19.88 1.73 1.48
N ILE A 71 -19.30 0.77 2.21
CA ILE A 71 -18.27 -0.16 1.71
C ILE A 71 -18.91 -1.51 1.46
N LYS A 72 -19.22 -1.80 0.20
CA LYS A 72 -19.81 -3.10 -0.19
C LYS A 72 -18.83 -4.26 -0.04
N TYR A 73 -17.56 -4.01 -0.37
CA TYR A 73 -16.49 -5.01 -0.25
C TYR A 73 -15.13 -4.33 -0.24
N GLY A 74 -14.31 -4.68 0.75
CA GLY A 74 -12.94 -4.24 0.91
C GLY A 74 -11.97 -5.40 1.06
N ALA A 75 -10.74 -5.23 0.61
CA ALA A 75 -9.66 -6.18 0.87
C ALA A 75 -8.31 -5.49 1.04
N ILE A 76 -7.45 -6.10 1.86
CA ILE A 76 -6.10 -5.63 2.15
C ILE A 76 -5.10 -6.67 1.63
N PHE A 77 -4.13 -6.22 0.83
CA PHE A 77 -3.06 -7.06 0.27
C PHE A 77 -1.70 -6.58 0.74
N GLY A 78 -0.81 -7.53 1.02
CA GLY A 78 0.59 -7.25 1.35
C GLY A 78 1.50 -7.34 0.13
N PHE A 79 2.49 -6.47 0.09
CA PHE A 79 3.62 -6.50 -0.83
C PHE A 79 4.91 -6.68 -0.01
N CYS A 80 5.71 -7.68 -0.39
CA CYS A 80 6.79 -8.17 0.44
C CYS A 80 8.14 -8.16 -0.25
N GLN A 81 9.20 -7.87 0.51
CA GLN A 81 10.54 -8.35 0.20
C GLN A 81 10.72 -9.73 0.89
N GLY A 82 10.76 -10.81 0.11
CA GLY A 82 10.80 -12.16 0.68
C GLY A 82 9.55 -12.47 1.51
N THR A 83 9.73 -12.60 2.83
CA THR A 83 8.63 -12.77 3.81
C THR A 83 8.32 -11.50 4.61
N ASP A 84 9.09 -10.43 4.45
CA ASP A 84 8.88 -9.16 5.15
C ASP A 84 7.84 -8.31 4.41
N THR A 85 6.87 -7.73 5.11
CA THR A 85 5.80 -6.94 4.48
C THR A 85 6.15 -5.47 4.52
N GLU A 86 6.40 -4.91 3.35
CA GLU A 86 6.90 -3.54 3.19
C GLU A 86 5.78 -2.54 2.91
N LEU A 87 4.66 -3.01 2.36
CA LEU A 87 3.58 -2.14 1.89
C LEU A 87 2.24 -2.88 1.88
N LEU A 88 1.18 -2.16 2.26
CA LEU A 88 -0.19 -2.61 2.14
C LEU A 88 -0.91 -1.83 1.03
N VAL A 89 -1.70 -2.56 0.24
CA VAL A 89 -2.67 -1.98 -0.70
C VAL A 89 -4.06 -2.36 -0.22
N LEU A 90 -4.88 -1.33 0.00
CA LEU A 90 -6.29 -1.47 0.29
C LEU A 90 -7.07 -1.18 -0.98
N ILE A 91 -8.12 -1.94 -1.25
CA ILE A 91 -9.07 -1.68 -2.34
C ILE A 91 -10.49 -1.91 -1.83
N GLU A 92 -11.38 -0.98 -2.15
CA GLU A 92 -12.76 -0.98 -1.70
C GLU A 92 -13.72 -0.65 -2.84
N ALA A 93 -14.84 -1.37 -2.91
CA ALA A 93 -16.02 -0.96 -3.64
C ALA A 93 -16.85 -0.06 -2.73
N ARG A 94 -16.82 1.25 -3.02
CA ARG A 94 -17.51 2.27 -2.24
C ARG A 94 -18.72 2.83 -2.97
N ASP A 95 -19.72 3.23 -2.20
CA ASP A 95 -20.80 4.10 -2.63
C ASP A 95 -20.21 5.42 -3.18
N ASN A 96 -20.67 5.82 -4.36
CA ASN A 96 -20.31 7.08 -5.00
C ASN A 96 -21.56 7.63 -5.71
N GLY A 97 -22.43 8.27 -4.92
CA GLY A 97 -23.78 8.65 -5.35
C GLY A 97 -24.62 7.41 -5.66
N ASP A 98 -25.27 7.37 -6.82
CA ASP A 98 -26.13 6.26 -7.23
C ASP A 98 -25.38 5.01 -7.74
N LYS A 99 -24.04 5.00 -7.67
CA LYS A 99 -23.19 3.93 -8.24
C LYS A 99 -22.13 3.47 -7.24
N GLN A 100 -21.64 2.26 -7.47
CA GLN A 100 -20.43 1.75 -6.82
C GLN A 100 -19.20 2.11 -7.65
N ALA A 101 -18.13 2.53 -6.98
CA ALA A 101 -16.84 2.77 -7.61
C ALA A 101 -15.70 2.13 -6.81
N TRP A 102 -14.69 1.63 -7.51
CA TRP A 102 -13.48 1.15 -6.87
C TRP A 102 -12.60 2.32 -6.44
N GLN A 103 -12.16 2.29 -5.19
CA GLN A 103 -11.10 3.14 -4.68
C GLN A 103 -10.01 2.28 -4.08
N TYR A 104 -8.78 2.78 -4.09
CA TYR A 104 -7.65 2.12 -3.46
C TYR A 104 -6.82 3.11 -2.65
N ALA A 105 -6.10 2.59 -1.66
CA ALA A 105 -5.15 3.33 -0.86
C ALA A 105 -3.85 2.52 -0.72
N ILE A 106 -2.74 3.24 -0.58
CA ILE A 106 -1.41 2.68 -0.38
C ILE A 106 -0.94 3.08 1.01
N ALA A 107 -0.49 2.11 1.81
CA ALA A 107 0.04 2.32 3.15
C ALA A 107 1.44 1.65 3.27
N PRO A 108 2.54 2.43 3.20
CA PRO A 108 3.89 1.90 3.37
C PRO A 108 4.17 1.52 4.83
N LEU A 109 4.93 0.44 5.04
CA LEU A 109 5.44 -0.04 6.33
C LEU A 109 6.97 -0.22 6.35
N SER A 110 7.65 0.13 5.26
CA SER A 110 9.11 0.02 5.11
C SER A 110 9.84 1.21 5.71
N ASP A 111 11.06 0.99 6.20
CA ASP A 111 12.05 2.04 6.50
C ASP A 111 12.82 2.52 5.27
N TYR A 112 12.70 1.82 4.14
CA TYR A 112 13.24 2.25 2.86
C TYR A 112 12.22 3.02 2.02
N PRO A 113 12.68 3.95 1.15
CA PRO A 113 11.80 4.58 0.17
C PRO A 113 11.19 3.54 -0.77
N ILE A 114 9.89 3.64 -0.99
CA ILE A 114 9.15 2.82 -1.95
C ILE A 114 8.64 3.72 -3.07
N THR A 115 8.73 3.25 -4.31
CA THR A 115 8.14 3.90 -5.47
C THR A 115 7.21 2.97 -6.21
N ALA A 116 6.19 3.55 -6.83
CA ALA A 116 5.24 2.82 -7.69
C ALA A 116 4.95 3.63 -8.95
N ASP A 117 4.99 2.98 -10.10
CA ASP A 117 4.47 3.59 -11.33
C ASP A 117 2.97 3.31 -11.39
N LEU A 118 2.18 4.39 -11.41
CA LEU A 118 0.73 4.34 -11.45
C LEU A 118 0.22 4.28 -12.89
N ALA A 119 -1.03 3.84 -13.04
CA ALA A 119 -1.65 3.67 -14.36
C ALA A 119 -1.79 4.98 -15.16
N ASP A 120 -1.82 6.13 -14.49
CA ASP A 120 -1.86 7.44 -15.13
C ASP A 120 -0.47 7.96 -15.56
N GLY A 121 0.58 7.14 -15.42
CA GLY A 121 1.96 7.46 -15.76
C GLY A 121 2.69 8.28 -14.70
N SER A 122 2.04 8.60 -13.58
CA SER A 122 2.72 9.23 -12.45
C SER A 122 3.51 8.20 -11.63
N THR A 123 4.60 8.64 -11.00
CA THR A 123 5.31 7.83 -10.00
C THR A 123 4.89 8.28 -8.61
N TRP A 124 4.24 7.38 -7.87
CA TRP A 124 4.03 7.55 -6.44
C TRP A 124 5.32 7.27 -5.67
N LYS A 125 5.55 8.01 -4.58
CA LYS A 125 6.65 7.79 -3.65
C LYS A 125 6.11 7.72 -2.24
N SER A 126 6.58 6.76 -1.45
CA SER A 126 6.30 6.72 -0.02
C SER A 126 6.86 7.99 0.63
N PRO A 127 6.20 8.53 1.67
CA PRO A 127 6.81 9.59 2.44
C PRO A 127 8.05 9.06 3.17
N ASP A 128 9.09 9.88 3.28
CA ASP A 128 10.28 9.53 4.02
C ASP A 128 9.99 9.46 5.52
N GLY A 129 10.57 8.47 6.19
CA GLY A 129 10.72 8.50 7.64
C GLY A 129 12.04 9.13 8.02
N THR A 130 12.18 9.43 9.31
CA THR A 130 13.43 9.95 9.88
C THR A 130 13.71 9.18 11.16
N ILE A 131 14.96 8.75 11.33
CA ILE A 131 15.41 8.00 12.51
C ILE A 131 15.04 8.81 13.76
N ASN A 132 14.45 8.15 14.76
CA ASN A 132 14.00 8.74 16.02
C ASN A 132 12.88 9.80 15.91
N GLU A 133 12.20 9.94 14.76
CA GLU A 133 11.06 10.85 14.62
C GLU A 133 9.73 10.10 14.73
N ASN A 134 8.98 10.35 15.81
CA ASN A 134 7.61 9.87 15.97
C ASN A 134 6.63 10.69 15.11
N GLY A 135 5.58 10.05 14.59
CA GLY A 135 4.56 10.71 13.77
C GLY A 135 4.89 10.76 12.26
N LYS A 136 5.98 10.11 11.85
CA LYS A 136 6.30 9.77 10.46
C LYS A 136 5.75 8.38 10.11
N PRO A 137 5.68 8.00 8.83
CA PRO A 137 5.04 6.75 8.41
C PRO A 137 5.55 5.48 9.08
N HIS A 138 6.83 5.46 9.41
CA HIS A 138 7.48 4.40 10.16
C HIS A 138 8.39 5.05 11.21
N PHE A 139 8.28 4.59 12.45
CA PHE A 139 9.27 4.88 13.47
C PHE A 139 10.32 3.79 13.43
N TRP A 140 11.59 4.19 13.33
CA TRP A 140 12.71 3.27 13.48
C TRP A 140 13.84 3.91 14.26
N SER A 141 14.49 3.08 15.07
CA SER A 141 15.58 3.47 15.94
C SER A 141 16.47 2.26 16.21
N PHE A 142 17.71 2.50 16.61
CA PHE A 142 18.61 1.47 17.08
C PHE A 142 18.42 1.27 18.58
N VAL A 143 17.86 0.12 18.98
CA VAL A 143 17.79 -0.26 20.40
C VAL A 143 19.17 -0.68 20.92
N GLU A 144 19.95 -1.36 20.07
CA GLU A 144 21.32 -1.79 20.37
C GLU A 144 22.13 -1.85 19.06
N LYS A 145 23.39 -1.44 19.08
CA LYS A 145 24.33 -1.66 17.97
C LYS A 145 25.38 -2.66 18.41
N ARG A 146 25.43 -3.82 17.74
CA ARG A 146 26.45 -4.83 17.97
C ARG A 146 27.47 -4.82 16.83
N PRO A 147 28.76 -5.09 17.10
CA PRO A 147 29.73 -5.32 16.04
C PRO A 147 29.28 -6.50 15.17
N LYS A 148 29.50 -6.41 13.85
CA LYS A 148 29.25 -7.55 12.95
C LYS A 148 30.05 -8.76 13.42
N PRO A 149 29.47 -9.97 13.41
CA PRO A 149 30.21 -11.19 13.69
C PRO A 149 31.41 -11.34 12.75
N ASP A 150 32.47 -12.01 13.19
CA ASP A 150 33.69 -12.16 12.38
C ASP A 150 33.46 -12.92 11.05
N PHE A 151 32.38 -13.69 10.93
CA PHE A 151 32.02 -14.39 9.70
C PHE A 151 31.31 -13.53 8.65
N GLU A 152 30.92 -12.29 8.98
CA GLU A 152 30.29 -11.32 8.05
C GLU A 152 31.21 -10.15 7.67
N LYS A 153 32.49 -10.20 8.09
CA LYS A 153 33.51 -9.20 7.77
C LYS A 153 34.24 -9.50 6.45
#